data_AF-A0A442REG4-F1
#
_entry.id   AF-A0A442REG4-F1
#
_cell.length_a   1.000
_cell.length_b   1.000
_cell.length_c   1.000
_cell.angle_alpha   90.00
_cell.angle_beta   90.00
_cell.angle_gamma   90.00
#
_symmetry.space_group_name_H-M   'P 1'
#
loop_
_entity.id
_entity.type
_entity.pdbx_description
1 polymer ?
#
loop_
_entity_poly.entity_id
_entity_poly.type
_entity_poly.pdbx_seq_one_letter_code
_entity_poly.pdbx_strand_id
1 'polypeptide(L)'
;MSSFRRAFETPSTGDFESRYLSTLPGWISGNRMNKRQEAIGRTVAPYGTFEDFVPAFFGLLKAYHSVPMGKQSGLKGLSPNTTFQKHVAAGWSAITMSRDEVRAAVARRVERTVIQGAIKLRGRRWTCEELWQYAHEKVMVCEPVYHTPAELLLLDMKGKRLGIATPDVALHPLDHRGTQSTAARAKAHRDAIVDMARSVPKIDVAARLITLGRDQPVVIPNQPTGKMLLDPSERPARIVMPKKPSNSEERRREQDERIAVRWTW
;
A
#
# COMPACT_ATOMS: atom_id res chain seq x y z
N MET A 1 4.93 19.26 -31.62
CA MET A 1 5.33 19.12 -30.19
C MET A 1 6.79 19.52 -29.93
N SER A 2 7.30 20.62 -30.52
CA SER A 2 8.73 21.03 -30.39
C SER A 2 8.95 22.39 -29.70
N SER A 3 7.87 23.14 -29.38
CA SER A 3 8.00 24.52 -28.88
C SER A 3 7.97 24.70 -27.36
N PHE A 4 7.88 23.62 -26.57
CA PHE A 4 7.70 23.73 -25.11
C PHE A 4 9.01 23.80 -24.31
N ARG A 5 10.18 23.57 -24.95
CA ARG A 5 11.48 23.48 -24.26
C ARG A 5 12.29 24.78 -24.18
N ARG A 6 11.91 25.86 -24.87
CA ARG A 6 12.73 27.10 -24.92
C ARG A 6 12.32 28.22 -23.96
N ALA A 7 11.20 28.09 -23.24
CA ALA A 7 10.72 29.16 -22.35
C ALA A 7 11.27 29.08 -20.91
N PHE A 8 12.03 28.03 -20.58
CA PHE A 8 12.66 27.84 -19.26
C PHE A 8 14.19 28.03 -19.29
N GLU A 9 14.72 28.69 -20.31
CA GLU A 9 16.05 29.31 -20.20
C GLU A 9 15.91 30.55 -19.31
N THR A 10 16.29 30.35 -18.04
CA THR A 10 16.27 31.29 -16.92
C THR A 10 16.49 32.76 -17.30
N PRO A 11 15.54 33.68 -17.04
CA PRO A 11 15.87 35.07 -16.84
C PRO A 11 16.62 35.18 -15.51
N SER A 12 17.94 35.34 -15.59
CA SER A 12 18.85 35.80 -14.54
C SER A 12 18.39 35.61 -13.08
N THR A 13 18.31 34.36 -12.61
CA THR A 13 18.18 34.09 -11.16
C THR A 13 19.33 34.72 -10.36
N GLY A 14 20.45 35.02 -11.03
CA GLY A 14 21.58 35.75 -10.45
C GLY A 14 21.26 37.17 -9.98
N ASP A 15 20.20 37.83 -10.49
CA ASP A 15 19.90 39.22 -10.13
C ASP A 15 19.11 39.35 -8.80
N PHE A 16 18.28 38.36 -8.46
CA PHE A 16 17.53 38.37 -7.20
C PHE A 16 18.45 38.18 -5.99
N GLU A 17 19.33 37.18 -6.05
CA GLU A 17 20.28 36.89 -4.98
C GLU A 17 21.22 38.09 -4.74
N SER A 18 21.85 38.61 -5.79
CA SER A 18 22.86 39.66 -5.65
C SER A 18 22.29 41.03 -5.30
N ARG A 19 21.06 41.36 -5.70
CA ARG A 19 20.47 42.70 -5.45
C ARG A 19 19.57 42.77 -4.23
N TYR A 20 18.86 41.68 -3.89
CA TYR A 20 17.88 41.68 -2.81
C TYR A 20 18.39 40.90 -1.60
N LEU A 21 18.84 39.64 -1.77
CA LEU A 21 19.30 38.82 -0.64
C LEU A 21 20.61 39.33 -0.02
N SER A 22 21.44 40.03 -0.79
CA SER A 22 22.64 40.70 -0.29
C SER A 22 22.39 41.81 0.72
N THR A 23 21.15 42.30 0.82
CA THR A 23 20.75 43.30 1.82
C THR A 23 20.48 42.69 3.19
N LEU A 24 20.33 41.36 3.26
CA LEU A 24 20.10 40.66 4.52
C LEU A 24 21.43 40.40 5.27
N PRO A 25 21.44 40.48 6.61
CA PRO A 25 22.59 40.06 7.41
C PRO A 25 22.91 38.59 7.17
N GLY A 26 24.18 38.19 7.29
CA GLY A 26 24.57 36.80 7.08
C GLY A 26 24.67 36.36 5.62
N TRP A 27 24.45 37.25 4.64
CA TRP A 27 24.67 36.90 3.24
C TRP A 27 26.16 36.70 2.93
N ILE A 28 26.51 35.51 2.46
CA ILE A 28 27.89 35.07 2.19
C ILE A 28 28.23 34.96 0.70
N SER A 29 27.27 35.26 -0.19
CA SER A 29 27.37 35.08 -1.64
C SER A 29 27.79 33.64 -2.04
N GLY A 30 28.08 33.41 -3.33
CA GLY A 30 28.47 32.10 -3.86
C GLY A 30 29.87 31.61 -3.49
N ASN A 31 30.63 32.34 -2.65
CA ASN A 31 32.05 32.07 -2.41
C ASN A 31 32.34 31.59 -0.97
N ARG A 32 31.80 30.41 -0.64
CA ARG A 32 31.91 29.77 0.68
C ARG A 32 33.35 29.40 1.08
N MET A 33 34.31 29.43 0.15
CA MET A 33 35.70 29.00 0.35
C MET A 33 36.70 30.14 0.59
N ASN A 34 36.27 31.40 0.50
CA ASN A 34 37.18 32.54 0.60
C ASN A 34 37.40 32.94 2.07
N LYS A 35 38.38 32.31 2.74
CA LYS A 35 38.87 32.62 4.10
C LYS A 35 39.31 34.08 4.31
N ARG A 36 39.30 34.92 3.26
CA ARG A 36 39.58 36.36 3.34
C ARG A 36 38.60 37.14 4.21
N GLN A 37 37.35 36.69 4.38
CA GLN A 37 36.41 37.37 5.29
C GLN A 37 36.80 37.16 6.76
N GLU A 38 37.35 36.00 7.11
CA GLU A 38 37.98 35.76 8.43
C GLU A 38 39.24 36.62 8.60
N ALA A 39 40.02 36.83 7.53
CA ALA A 39 41.22 37.65 7.56
C ALA A 39 40.97 39.18 7.73
N ILE A 40 39.75 39.66 7.48
CA ILE A 40 39.34 41.07 7.63
C ILE A 40 38.66 41.32 9.00
N GLY A 41 38.52 40.29 9.85
CA GLY A 41 37.96 40.42 11.20
C GLY A 41 36.46 40.76 11.25
N ARG A 42 35.76 40.69 10.11
CA ARG A 42 34.30 40.84 10.03
C ARG A 42 33.66 39.47 9.82
N THR A 43 33.50 38.73 10.90
CA THR A 43 32.57 37.59 10.92
C THR A 43 31.18 38.14 10.62
N VAL A 44 30.59 37.78 9.47
CA VAL A 44 29.24 38.22 9.12
C VAL A 44 28.27 37.62 10.13
N ALA A 45 27.56 38.47 10.87
CA ALA A 45 26.58 38.00 11.85
C ALA A 45 25.54 37.09 11.16
N PRO A 46 25.20 35.94 11.74
CA PRO A 46 24.20 35.05 11.16
C PRO A 46 22.84 35.76 11.08
N TYR A 47 22.03 35.39 10.08
CA TYR A 47 20.67 35.87 10.00
C TYR A 47 19.84 35.22 11.10
N GLY A 48 19.27 36.05 12.00
CA GLY A 48 18.46 35.71 13.20
C GLY A 48 17.95 34.26 13.31
N THR A 49 16.63 34.07 13.27
CA THR A 49 15.99 32.75 13.24
C THR A 49 15.43 32.44 11.86
N PHE A 50 15.12 31.18 11.59
CA PHE A 50 14.48 30.80 10.33
C PHE A 50 13.07 31.39 10.23
N GLU A 51 12.36 31.45 11.35
CA GLU A 51 11.03 32.04 11.47
C GLU A 51 11.02 33.52 11.08
N ASP A 52 12.08 34.27 11.43
CA ASP A 52 12.24 35.68 11.05
C ASP A 52 12.67 35.83 9.58
N PHE A 53 13.41 34.86 9.05
CA PHE A 53 13.89 34.88 7.66
C PHE A 53 12.75 34.73 6.66
N VAL A 54 11.78 33.86 6.94
CA VAL A 54 10.65 33.59 6.05
C VAL A 54 9.90 34.87 5.63
N PRO A 55 9.39 35.71 6.54
CA PRO A 55 8.68 36.93 6.17
C PRO A 55 9.60 37.95 5.45
N ALA A 56 10.87 38.05 5.85
CA ALA A 56 11.83 38.94 5.19
C ALA A 56 12.11 38.52 3.74
N PHE A 57 12.33 37.22 3.50
CA PHE A 57 12.53 36.65 2.17
C PHE A 57 11.32 36.90 1.27
N PHE A 58 10.11 36.62 1.76
CA PHE A 58 8.88 36.85 0.98
C PHE A 58 8.63 38.35 0.74
N GLY A 59 9.01 39.23 1.67
CA GLY A 59 8.99 40.67 1.48
C GLY A 59 9.90 41.13 0.34
N LEU A 60 11.15 40.64 0.31
CA LEU A 60 12.10 40.91 -0.77
C LEU A 60 11.64 40.33 -2.11
N LEU A 61 11.08 39.12 -2.11
CA LEU A 61 10.53 38.51 -3.31
C LEU A 61 9.37 39.32 -3.89
N LYS A 62 8.51 39.86 -3.01
CA LYS A 62 7.42 40.76 -3.42
C LYS A 62 7.95 42.05 -4.03
N ALA A 63 9.03 42.62 -3.47
CA ALA A 63 9.71 43.78 -4.04
C ALA A 63 10.31 43.48 -5.43
N TYR A 64 10.98 42.34 -5.58
CA TYR A 64 11.49 41.88 -6.87
C TYR A 64 10.38 41.78 -7.93
N HIS A 65 9.22 41.24 -7.56
CA HIS A 65 8.09 41.13 -8.50
C HIS A 65 7.45 42.47 -8.85
N SER A 66 7.58 43.51 -8.02
CA SER A 66 6.95 44.82 -8.24
C SER A 66 7.86 45.84 -8.92
N VAL A 67 9.18 45.77 -8.74
CA VAL A 67 10.13 46.74 -9.29
C VAL A 67 10.30 46.55 -10.80
N PRO A 68 10.17 47.61 -11.61
CA PRO A 68 10.46 47.54 -13.04
C PRO A 68 11.91 47.16 -13.32
N MET A 69 12.13 46.16 -14.18
CA MET A 69 13.49 45.77 -14.57
C MET A 69 14.03 46.71 -15.64
N GLY A 70 15.36 46.89 -15.72
CA GLY A 70 15.98 47.82 -16.66
C GLY A 70 15.58 47.60 -18.12
N LYS A 71 15.67 48.64 -18.96
CA LYS A 71 15.26 48.57 -20.39
C LYS A 71 16.01 47.52 -21.21
N GLN A 72 17.22 47.15 -20.76
CA GLN A 72 18.05 46.09 -21.36
C GLN A 72 17.66 44.67 -20.89
N SER A 73 16.78 44.54 -19.90
CA SER A 73 16.26 43.24 -19.46
C SER A 73 15.24 42.68 -20.44
N GLY A 74 15.02 41.35 -20.40
CA GLY A 74 14.00 40.69 -21.21
C GLY A 74 12.57 41.21 -20.98
N LEU A 75 12.31 41.90 -19.85
CA LEU A 75 11.03 42.53 -19.52
C LEU A 75 10.92 43.99 -19.99
N LYS A 76 11.95 44.54 -20.64
CA LYS A 76 11.94 45.83 -21.36
C LYS A 76 11.37 47.02 -20.56
N GLY A 77 11.74 47.17 -19.29
CA GLY A 77 11.23 48.27 -18.46
C GLY A 77 9.96 47.96 -17.66
N LEU A 78 9.42 46.74 -17.75
CA LEU A 78 8.27 46.30 -16.96
C LEU A 78 8.71 45.47 -15.75
N SER A 79 7.86 45.42 -14.72
CA SER A 79 8.05 44.49 -13.60
C SER A 79 7.49 43.10 -13.96
N PRO A 80 7.97 42.04 -13.29
CA PRO A 80 7.40 40.70 -13.45
C PRO A 80 5.88 40.67 -13.24
N ASN A 81 5.36 41.37 -12.23
CA ASN A 81 3.92 41.44 -11.96
C ASN A 81 3.14 42.11 -13.11
N THR A 82 3.64 43.22 -13.66
CA THR A 82 2.95 43.90 -14.77
C THR A 82 2.91 43.02 -16.01
N THR A 83 3.99 42.31 -16.32
CA THR A 83 4.02 41.36 -17.44
C THR A 83 3.08 40.19 -17.20
N PHE A 84 3.08 39.60 -16.00
CA PHE A 84 2.16 38.53 -15.62
C PHE A 84 0.70 38.96 -15.74
N GLN A 85 0.34 40.14 -15.23
CA GLN A 85 -1.01 40.70 -15.35
C GLN A 85 -1.44 40.88 -16.80
N LYS A 86 -0.55 41.34 -17.69
CA LYS A 86 -0.85 41.44 -19.14
C LYS A 86 -1.16 40.07 -19.75
N HIS A 87 -0.42 39.03 -19.37
CA HIS A 87 -0.69 37.68 -19.86
C HIS A 87 -2.00 37.10 -19.32
N VAL A 88 -2.31 37.33 -18.04
CA VAL A 88 -3.61 36.96 -17.47
C VAL A 88 -4.76 37.67 -18.19
N ALA A 89 -4.61 38.97 -18.45
CA ALA A 89 -5.59 39.74 -19.22
C ALA A 89 -5.71 39.28 -20.68
N ALA A 90 -4.64 38.73 -21.26
CA ALA A 90 -4.63 38.12 -22.59
C ALA A 90 -5.19 36.67 -22.62
N GLY A 91 -5.73 36.18 -21.50
CA GLY A 91 -6.41 34.89 -21.41
C GLY A 91 -5.58 33.75 -20.83
N TRP A 92 -4.40 34.01 -20.25
CA TRP A 92 -3.75 32.98 -19.44
C TRP A 92 -4.60 32.63 -18.24
N SER A 93 -4.92 31.35 -18.11
CA SER A 93 -5.61 30.78 -16.97
C SER A 93 -4.76 29.69 -16.33
N ALA A 94 -4.86 29.58 -15.01
CA ALA A 94 -4.16 28.53 -14.27
C ALA A 94 -4.97 27.22 -14.35
N ILE A 95 -4.29 26.11 -14.59
CA ILE A 95 -4.80 24.78 -14.25
C ILE A 95 -4.53 24.60 -12.76
N THR A 96 -5.59 24.53 -11.96
CA THR A 96 -5.48 24.39 -10.52
C THR A 96 -5.51 22.93 -10.10
N MET A 97 -4.83 22.63 -9.00
CA MET A 97 -4.85 21.32 -8.37
C MET A 97 -5.13 21.54 -6.88
N SER A 98 -5.86 20.62 -6.25
CA SER A 98 -6.16 20.76 -4.83
C SER A 98 -4.88 20.65 -3.99
N ARG A 99 -4.89 21.26 -2.81
CA ARG A 99 -3.73 21.23 -1.90
C ARG A 99 -3.30 19.80 -1.58
N ASP A 100 -4.25 18.90 -1.42
CA ASP A 100 -3.98 17.52 -1.02
C ASP A 100 -3.44 16.70 -2.20
N GLU A 101 -3.88 16.97 -3.43
CA GLU A 101 -3.28 16.40 -4.64
C GLU A 101 -1.84 16.89 -4.84
N VAL A 102 -1.54 18.17 -4.58
CA VAL A 102 -0.15 18.68 -4.61
C VAL A 102 0.71 17.94 -3.61
N ARG A 103 0.21 17.78 -2.38
CA ARG A 103 0.91 17.04 -1.32
C ARG A 103 1.14 15.58 -1.71
N ALA A 104 0.14 14.93 -2.28
CA ALA A 104 0.25 13.57 -2.77
C ALA A 104 1.25 13.43 -3.93
N ALA A 105 1.31 14.42 -4.84
CA ALA A 105 2.24 14.41 -5.97
C ALA A 105 3.71 14.51 -5.53
N VAL A 106 3.99 15.25 -4.47
CA VAL A 106 5.36 15.39 -3.91
C VAL A 106 5.66 14.44 -2.76
N ALA A 107 4.69 13.59 -2.39
CA ALA A 107 4.87 12.62 -1.31
C ALA A 107 5.89 11.54 -1.71
N ARG A 108 6.65 11.06 -0.71
CA ARG A 108 7.50 9.90 -0.88
C ARG A 108 6.61 8.67 -1.04
N ARG A 109 6.85 7.90 -2.09
CA ARG A 109 6.14 6.63 -2.32
C ARG A 109 6.82 5.50 -1.56
N VAL A 110 6.06 4.79 -0.74
CA VAL A 110 6.58 3.74 0.15
C VAL A 110 5.71 2.50 0.05
N GLU A 111 6.32 1.36 -0.26
CA GLU A 111 5.63 0.06 -0.26
C GLU A 111 5.34 -0.42 1.16
N ARG A 112 4.12 -0.87 1.41
CA ARG A 112 3.72 -1.53 2.66
C ARG A 112 2.85 -2.74 2.40
N THR A 113 3.07 -3.79 3.19
CA THR A 113 2.21 -4.98 3.20
C THR A 113 1.02 -4.72 4.10
N VAL A 114 -0.16 -5.09 3.62
CA VAL A 114 -1.41 -5.03 4.38
C VAL A 114 -1.50 -6.25 5.29
N ILE A 115 -1.68 -6.00 6.58
CA ILE A 115 -1.84 -7.04 7.60
C ILE A 115 -3.12 -6.74 8.37
N GLN A 116 -4.06 -7.69 8.36
CA GLN A 116 -5.36 -7.55 9.03
C GLN A 116 -6.11 -6.25 8.64
N GLY A 117 -6.11 -5.92 7.36
CA GLY A 117 -6.79 -4.74 6.83
C GLY A 117 -6.14 -3.40 7.18
N ALA A 118 -4.91 -3.40 7.70
CA ALA A 118 -4.17 -2.19 8.08
C ALA A 118 -2.71 -2.25 7.60
N ILE A 119 -2.07 -1.09 7.58
CA ILE A 119 -0.63 -0.95 7.29
C ILE A 119 0.09 -0.30 8.47
N LYS A 120 1.39 -0.57 8.61
CA LYS A 120 2.24 0.08 9.62
C LYS A 120 3.16 1.11 8.97
N LEU A 121 3.11 2.36 9.43
CA LEU A 121 4.00 3.44 8.98
C LEU A 121 4.36 4.34 10.17
N ARG A 122 5.67 4.65 10.32
CA ARG A 122 6.22 5.42 11.45
C ARG A 122 5.73 4.95 12.83
N GLY A 123 5.68 3.64 13.03
CA GLY A 123 5.22 3.03 14.29
C GLY A 123 3.71 3.08 14.55
N ARG A 124 2.92 3.74 13.69
CA ARG A 124 1.46 3.81 13.79
C ARG A 124 0.78 2.84 12.81
N ARG A 125 -0.39 2.34 13.21
CA ARG A 125 -1.28 1.56 12.32
C ARG A 125 -2.24 2.50 11.62
N TRP A 126 -2.49 2.22 10.34
CA TRP A 126 -3.39 2.99 9.48
C TRP A 126 -4.33 2.03 8.77
N THR A 127 -5.61 2.38 8.67
CA THR A 127 -6.65 1.53 8.10
C THR A 127 -7.61 2.34 7.23
N CYS A 128 -8.22 1.68 6.26
CA CYS A 128 -9.45 2.12 5.58
C CYS A 128 -10.25 0.88 5.19
N GLU A 129 -11.51 1.03 4.76
CA GLU A 129 -12.38 -0.10 4.41
C GLU A 129 -11.84 -0.86 3.20
N GLU A 130 -11.28 -0.15 2.23
CA GLU A 130 -10.78 -0.73 1.00
C GLU A 130 -9.62 -1.70 1.28
N LEU A 131 -8.79 -1.43 2.30
CA LEU A 131 -7.69 -2.32 2.69
C LEU A 131 -8.14 -3.69 3.18
N TRP A 132 -9.40 -3.87 3.58
CA TRP A 132 -9.89 -5.15 4.12
C TRP A 132 -9.92 -6.27 3.08
N GLN A 133 -9.97 -5.91 1.79
CA GLN A 133 -9.94 -6.86 0.67
C GLN A 133 -8.52 -7.22 0.22
N TYR A 134 -7.51 -6.43 0.58
CA TYR A 134 -6.12 -6.56 0.12
C TYR A 134 -5.23 -7.27 1.15
N ALA A 135 -5.79 -8.18 1.96
CA ALA A 135 -5.02 -8.83 3.02
C ALA A 135 -3.79 -9.57 2.45
N HIS A 136 -2.63 -9.32 3.05
CA HIS A 136 -1.31 -9.82 2.62
C HIS A 136 -0.78 -9.29 1.29
N GLU A 137 -1.50 -8.40 0.61
CA GLU A 137 -1.00 -7.73 -0.58
C GLU A 137 -0.12 -6.51 -0.24
N LYS A 138 0.64 -6.05 -1.23
CA LYS A 138 1.43 -4.82 -1.14
C LYS A 138 0.65 -3.65 -1.70
N VAL A 139 0.69 -2.53 -1.00
CA VAL A 139 0.13 -1.25 -1.41
C VAL A 139 1.18 -0.16 -1.39
N MET A 140 0.96 0.87 -2.20
CA MET A 140 1.81 2.06 -2.27
C MET A 140 1.23 3.16 -1.38
N VAL A 141 2.02 3.63 -0.42
CA VAL A 141 1.64 4.69 0.51
C VAL A 141 2.32 5.99 0.11
N CYS A 142 1.54 7.06 -0.03
CA CYS A 142 2.07 8.41 -0.25
C CYS A 142 2.38 9.06 1.11
N GLU A 143 3.64 8.97 1.55
CA GLU A 143 4.13 9.54 2.80
C GLU A 143 4.56 11.01 2.62
N PRO A 144 3.92 11.98 3.31
CA PRO A 144 4.38 13.36 3.26
C PRO A 144 5.77 13.54 3.88
N VAL A 145 6.62 14.31 3.21
CA VAL A 145 8.01 14.54 3.63
C VAL A 145 8.11 15.56 4.77
N TYR A 146 7.28 16.62 4.73
CA TYR A 146 7.49 17.82 5.54
C TYR A 146 6.61 17.95 6.79
N HIS A 147 5.65 17.05 7.01
CA HIS A 147 4.76 17.13 8.16
C HIS A 147 4.27 15.73 8.58
N THR A 148 3.77 15.62 9.80
CA THR A 148 3.08 14.41 10.27
C THR A 148 1.70 14.35 9.60
N PRO A 149 1.41 13.32 8.79
CA PRO A 149 0.10 13.19 8.16
C PRO A 149 -0.99 12.94 9.21
N ALA A 150 -2.18 13.51 8.98
CA ALA A 150 -3.41 13.08 9.65
C ALA A 150 -4.09 11.93 8.88
N GLU A 151 -3.88 11.89 7.57
CA GLU A 151 -4.44 10.91 6.64
C GLU A 151 -3.37 10.53 5.61
N LEU A 152 -3.47 9.31 5.06
CA LEU A 152 -2.54 8.79 4.06
C LEU A 152 -3.28 8.36 2.79
N LEU A 153 -2.85 8.88 1.65
CA LEU A 153 -3.33 8.38 0.37
C LEU A 153 -2.68 7.03 0.07
N LEU A 154 -3.52 6.06 -0.29
CA LEU A 154 -3.13 4.72 -0.70
C LEU A 154 -3.38 4.52 -2.20
N LEU A 155 -2.40 3.95 -2.86
CA LEU A 155 -2.44 3.57 -4.25
C LEU A 155 -2.15 2.07 -4.37
N ASP A 156 -2.66 1.45 -5.43
CA ASP A 156 -2.23 0.11 -5.82
C ASP A 156 -0.80 0.14 -6.38
N MET A 157 -0.23 -1.03 -6.63
CA MET A 157 1.10 -1.14 -7.24
C MET A 157 1.18 -0.59 -8.68
N LYS A 158 0.03 -0.37 -9.34
CA LYS A 158 -0.09 0.21 -10.69
C LYS A 158 -0.31 1.74 -10.65
N GLY A 159 -0.39 2.35 -9.47
CA GLY A 159 -0.63 3.77 -9.26
C GLY A 159 -2.09 4.20 -9.27
N LYS A 160 -3.06 3.27 -9.32
CA LYS A 160 -4.49 3.57 -9.18
C LYS A 160 -4.83 3.88 -7.72
N ARG A 161 -5.67 4.88 -7.48
CA ARG A 161 -6.15 5.20 -6.13
C ARG A 161 -6.94 4.04 -5.52
N LEU A 162 -6.54 3.61 -4.33
CA LEU A 162 -7.27 2.65 -3.50
C LEU A 162 -8.19 3.36 -2.52
N GLY A 163 -7.65 4.28 -1.72
CA GLY A 163 -8.41 4.91 -0.63
C GLY A 163 -7.58 5.90 0.19
N ILE A 164 -8.19 6.45 1.23
CA ILE A 164 -7.53 7.32 2.21
C ILE A 164 -7.54 6.60 3.56
N ALA A 165 -6.37 6.34 4.11
CA ALA A 165 -6.22 5.69 5.40
C ALA A 165 -6.11 6.69 6.54
N THR A 166 -6.83 6.42 7.62
CA THR A 166 -6.79 7.15 8.88
C THR A 166 -6.07 6.31 9.94
N PRO A 167 -5.63 6.92 11.06
CA PRO A 167 -5.02 6.17 12.15
C PRO A 167 -5.99 5.11 12.70
N ASP A 168 -5.53 3.86 12.79
CA ASP A 168 -6.28 2.74 13.37
C ASP A 168 -6.23 2.90 14.91
N VAL A 169 -7.24 3.58 15.45
CA VAL A 169 -7.38 3.79 16.90
C VAL A 169 -7.90 2.51 17.53
N ALA A 170 -7.14 1.96 18.48
CA ALA A 170 -7.59 0.81 19.26
C ALA A 170 -8.82 1.20 20.09
N LEU A 171 -9.97 0.64 19.72
CA LEU A 171 -11.21 0.78 20.49
C LEU A 171 -11.13 -0.13 21.73
N HIS A 172 -11.80 0.29 22.81
CA HIS A 172 -11.85 -0.50 24.04
C HIS A 172 -12.54 -1.85 23.80
N PRO A 173 -12.11 -2.97 24.42
CA PRO A 173 -12.68 -4.29 24.17
C PRO A 173 -14.19 -4.43 24.40
N LEU A 174 -14.75 -3.59 25.29
CA LEU A 174 -16.19 -3.56 25.59
C LEU A 174 -16.97 -2.55 24.74
N ASP A 175 -16.32 -1.83 23.83
CA ASP A 175 -17.00 -0.90 22.94
C ASP A 175 -17.67 -1.67 21.79
N HIS A 176 -19.00 -1.60 21.72
CA HIS A 176 -19.82 -2.15 20.63
C HIS A 176 -19.35 -1.76 19.23
N ARG A 177 -18.73 -0.58 19.05
CA ARG A 177 -18.17 -0.12 17.76
C ARG A 177 -17.00 -1.01 17.31
N GLY A 178 -16.22 -1.54 18.26
CA GLY A 178 -15.14 -2.50 17.98
C GLY A 178 -15.68 -3.82 17.43
N THR A 179 -16.78 -4.32 18.00
CA THR A 179 -17.43 -5.55 17.52
C THR A 179 -18.01 -5.37 16.12
N GLN A 180 -18.69 -4.26 15.85
CA GLN A 180 -19.29 -3.98 14.55
C GLN A 180 -18.23 -3.84 13.44
N SER A 181 -17.15 -3.10 13.71
CA SER A 181 -16.04 -2.94 12.75
C SER A 181 -15.29 -4.25 12.49
N THR A 182 -15.09 -5.08 13.51
CA THR A 182 -14.46 -6.40 13.36
C THR A 182 -15.34 -7.35 12.52
N ALA A 183 -16.65 -7.36 12.76
CA ALA A 183 -17.59 -8.15 11.96
C ALA A 183 -17.63 -7.68 10.49
N ALA A 184 -17.62 -6.37 10.25
CA ALA A 184 -17.57 -5.79 8.91
C ALA A 184 -16.27 -6.18 8.17
N ARG A 185 -15.10 -6.07 8.84
CA ARG A 185 -13.80 -6.54 8.34
C ARG A 185 -13.84 -8.01 7.94
N ALA A 186 -14.35 -8.87 8.82
CA ALA A 186 -14.43 -10.30 8.59
C ALA A 186 -15.40 -10.67 7.44
N LYS A 187 -16.46 -9.89 7.25
CA LYS A 187 -17.39 -10.05 6.12
C LYS A 187 -16.71 -9.66 4.81
N ALA A 188 -16.12 -8.47 4.73
CA ALA A 188 -15.43 -7.99 3.52
C ALA A 188 -14.32 -8.94 3.06
N HIS A 189 -13.54 -9.49 4.00
CA HIS A 189 -12.53 -10.48 3.68
C HIS A 189 -13.11 -11.80 3.13
N ARG A 190 -14.22 -12.28 3.71
CA ARG A 190 -14.91 -13.48 3.20
C ARG A 190 -15.47 -13.24 1.80
N ASP A 191 -16.07 -12.09 1.56
CA ASP A 191 -16.62 -11.72 0.26
C ASP A 191 -15.51 -11.70 -0.81
N ALA A 192 -14.34 -11.13 -0.49
CA ALA A 192 -13.17 -11.16 -1.37
C ALA A 192 -12.67 -12.58 -1.69
N ILE A 193 -12.62 -13.48 -0.69
CA ILE A 193 -12.28 -14.90 -0.91
C ILE A 193 -13.29 -15.57 -1.85
N VAL A 194 -14.59 -15.31 -1.66
CA VAL A 194 -15.65 -15.89 -2.49
C VAL A 194 -15.54 -15.42 -3.94
N ASP A 195 -15.27 -14.13 -4.16
CA ASP A 195 -15.08 -13.59 -5.51
C ASP A 195 -13.81 -14.13 -6.18
N MET A 196 -12.73 -14.31 -5.43
CA MET A 196 -11.53 -14.99 -5.92
C MET A 196 -11.80 -16.47 -6.24
N ALA A 197 -12.59 -17.17 -5.43
CA ALA A 197 -12.97 -18.55 -5.69
C ALA A 197 -13.86 -18.69 -6.93
N ARG A 198 -14.65 -17.65 -7.29
CA ARG A 198 -15.45 -17.62 -8.51
C ARG A 198 -14.63 -17.41 -9.77
N SER A 199 -13.53 -16.67 -9.70
CA SER A 199 -12.66 -16.41 -10.86
C SER A 199 -11.72 -17.56 -11.20
N VAL A 200 -11.54 -18.52 -10.28
CA VAL A 200 -10.73 -19.72 -10.49
C VAL A 200 -11.60 -20.87 -11.01
N PRO A 201 -11.23 -21.53 -12.12
CA PRO A 201 -11.95 -22.72 -12.58
C PRO A 201 -11.88 -23.83 -11.53
N LYS A 202 -13.05 -24.42 -11.21
CA LYS A 202 -13.12 -25.55 -10.28
C LYS A 202 -12.33 -26.73 -10.83
N ILE A 203 -11.27 -27.11 -10.14
CA ILE A 203 -10.50 -28.32 -10.42
C ILE A 203 -11.19 -29.48 -9.72
N ASP A 204 -11.68 -30.45 -10.51
CA ASP A 204 -12.13 -31.73 -9.97
C ASP A 204 -10.91 -32.60 -9.68
N VAL A 205 -10.52 -32.62 -8.40
CA VAL A 205 -9.38 -33.39 -7.90
C VAL A 205 -9.62 -34.89 -8.07
N ALA A 206 -10.85 -35.37 -7.90
CA ALA A 206 -11.18 -36.79 -8.04
C ALA A 206 -11.04 -37.24 -9.50
N ALA A 207 -11.57 -36.47 -10.44
CA ALA A 207 -11.40 -36.74 -11.87
C ALA A 207 -9.91 -36.75 -12.27
N ARG A 208 -9.10 -35.80 -11.78
CA ARG A 208 -7.66 -35.77 -12.03
C ARG A 208 -6.92 -36.98 -11.47
N LEU A 209 -7.26 -37.43 -10.27
CA LEU A 209 -6.67 -38.62 -9.65
C LEU A 209 -7.09 -39.90 -10.38
N ILE A 210 -8.33 -39.98 -10.88
CA ILE A 210 -8.80 -41.10 -11.69
C ILE A 210 -8.04 -41.17 -13.02
N THR A 211 -7.82 -40.03 -13.69
CA THR A 211 -6.99 -39.99 -14.92
C THR A 211 -5.56 -40.44 -14.62
N LEU A 212 -4.95 -39.93 -13.55
CA LEU A 212 -3.60 -40.33 -13.14
C LEU A 212 -3.50 -41.83 -12.84
N GLY A 213 -4.54 -42.40 -12.20
CA GLY A 213 -4.61 -43.84 -11.94
C GLY A 213 -4.80 -44.68 -13.19
N ARG A 214 -5.50 -44.18 -14.22
CA ARG A 214 -5.64 -44.87 -15.53
C ARG A 214 -4.34 -44.88 -16.32
N ASP A 215 -3.54 -43.82 -16.19
CA ASP A 215 -2.27 -43.69 -16.89
C ASP A 215 -1.14 -44.50 -16.22
N GLN A 216 -1.38 -45.07 -15.03
CA GLN A 216 -0.41 -45.96 -14.41
C GLN A 216 -0.38 -47.32 -15.12
N PRO A 217 0.81 -47.85 -15.44
CA PRO A 217 0.94 -49.19 -15.97
C PRO A 217 0.42 -50.19 -14.93
N VAL A 218 -0.39 -51.16 -15.39
CA VAL A 218 -0.85 -52.25 -14.53
C VAL A 218 0.37 -52.98 -13.99
N VAL A 219 0.56 -52.92 -12.67
CA VAL A 219 1.61 -53.68 -11.99
C VAL A 219 1.15 -55.13 -11.97
N ILE A 220 1.70 -55.92 -12.89
CA ILE A 220 1.54 -57.38 -12.89
C ILE A 220 2.52 -57.93 -11.84
N PRO A 221 2.06 -58.53 -10.73
CA PRO A 221 2.96 -59.14 -9.77
C PRO A 221 3.82 -60.21 -10.46
N ASN A 222 5.07 -60.33 -10.04
CA ASN A 222 5.93 -61.42 -10.49
C ASN A 222 5.29 -62.78 -10.15
N GLN A 223 5.61 -63.81 -10.94
CA GLN A 223 5.14 -65.15 -10.62
C GLN A 223 5.62 -65.55 -9.21
N PRO A 224 4.72 -66.04 -8.34
CA PRO A 224 5.08 -66.37 -6.98
C PRO A 224 6.13 -67.49 -6.98
N THR A 225 7.28 -67.23 -6.38
CA THR A 225 8.44 -68.14 -6.33
C THR A 225 8.19 -69.39 -5.49
N GLY A 226 7.12 -69.42 -4.69
CA GLY A 226 6.72 -70.57 -3.92
C GLY A 226 5.41 -70.34 -3.17
N LYS A 227 4.81 -71.41 -2.65
CA LYS A 227 3.69 -71.36 -1.72
C LYS A 227 4.21 -71.65 -0.31
N MET A 228 4.06 -70.69 0.59
CA MET A 228 4.35 -70.90 2.00
C MET A 228 3.10 -71.44 2.70
N LEU A 229 3.18 -72.65 3.25
CA LEU A 229 2.17 -73.13 4.20
C LEU A 229 2.55 -72.63 5.60
N LEU A 230 1.59 -72.00 6.27
CA LEU A 230 1.76 -71.56 7.66
C LEU A 230 1.44 -72.67 8.68
N ASP A 231 0.76 -73.74 8.25
CA ASP A 231 0.36 -74.88 9.10
C ASP A 231 1.22 -76.12 8.77
N PRO A 232 2.02 -76.66 9.71
CA PRO A 232 2.81 -77.88 9.49
C PRO A 232 1.98 -79.15 9.33
N SER A 233 0.66 -79.09 9.51
CA SER A 233 -0.23 -80.26 9.58
C SER A 233 -0.92 -80.63 8.25
N GLU A 234 -0.55 -80.00 7.13
CA GLU A 234 -1.19 -80.11 5.80
C GLU A 234 -2.71 -79.80 5.75
N ARG A 235 -3.31 -79.32 6.85
CA ARG A 235 -4.69 -78.85 6.83
C ARG A 235 -4.73 -77.38 6.37
N PRO A 236 -5.54 -77.02 5.36
CA PRO A 236 -5.67 -75.63 4.96
C PRO A 236 -6.32 -74.84 6.10
N ALA A 237 -5.55 -73.98 6.76
CA ALA A 237 -6.05 -73.05 7.76
C ALA A 237 -7.09 -72.12 7.10
N ARG A 238 -8.39 -72.41 7.30
CA ARG A 238 -9.47 -71.49 6.91
C ARG A 238 -9.59 -70.45 8.02
N ILE A 239 -9.00 -69.27 7.79
CA ILE A 239 -9.42 -68.09 8.55
C ILE A 239 -10.86 -67.81 8.11
N VAL A 240 -11.82 -68.13 8.96
CA VAL A 240 -13.20 -67.73 8.77
C VAL A 240 -13.22 -66.22 8.86
N MET A 241 -13.22 -65.54 7.72
CA MET A 241 -13.53 -64.12 7.67
C MET A 241 -14.90 -63.95 8.32
N PRO A 242 -15.04 -63.11 9.37
CA PRO A 242 -16.36 -62.85 9.92
C PRO A 242 -17.22 -62.36 8.76
N LYS A 243 -18.30 -63.09 8.45
CA LYS A 243 -19.32 -62.61 7.53
C LYS A 243 -19.75 -61.26 8.07
N LYS A 244 -19.45 -60.19 7.33
CA LYS A 244 -19.92 -58.85 7.66
C LYS A 244 -21.44 -58.99 7.86
N PRO A 245 -21.98 -58.75 9.07
CA PRO A 245 -23.42 -58.87 9.26
C PRO A 245 -24.08 -57.94 8.26
N SER A 246 -25.01 -58.48 7.48
CA SER A 246 -25.81 -57.61 6.63
C SER A 246 -26.58 -56.70 7.58
N ASN A 247 -26.62 -55.41 7.28
CA ASN A 247 -27.18 -54.33 8.10
C ASN A 247 -28.64 -54.61 8.59
N SER A 248 -29.32 -55.61 8.03
CA SER A 248 -30.64 -56.10 8.45
C SER A 248 -30.63 -57.02 9.68
N GLU A 249 -29.58 -57.81 9.91
CA GLU A 249 -29.47 -58.73 11.06
C GLU A 249 -29.14 -57.99 12.36
N GLU A 250 -28.31 -56.94 12.26
CA GLU A 250 -27.97 -56.04 13.36
C GLU A 250 -29.20 -55.24 13.82
N ARG A 251 -29.98 -54.69 12.87
CA ARG A 251 -31.25 -54.02 13.16
C ARG A 251 -32.30 -54.94 13.79
N ARG A 252 -32.35 -56.22 13.37
CA ARG A 252 -33.27 -57.20 13.98
C ARG A 252 -32.90 -57.51 15.43
N ARG A 253 -31.61 -57.65 15.74
CA ARG A 253 -31.15 -57.84 17.14
C ARG A 253 -31.46 -56.64 18.02
N GLU A 254 -31.23 -55.41 17.54
CA GLU A 254 -31.62 -54.20 18.28
C GLU A 254 -33.14 -54.11 18.51
N GLN A 255 -33.94 -54.62 17.57
CA GLN A 255 -35.39 -54.65 17.68
C GLN A 255 -35.86 -55.71 18.69
N ASP A 256 -35.26 -56.90 18.68
CA ASP A 256 -35.56 -57.98 19.61
C ASP A 256 -35.11 -57.65 21.04
N GLU A 257 -33.97 -56.97 21.23
CA GLU A 257 -33.53 -56.47 22.54
C GLU A 257 -34.48 -55.40 23.10
N ARG A 258 -34.99 -54.51 22.24
CA ARG A 258 -36.02 -53.52 22.62
C ARG A 258 -37.35 -54.18 23.00
N ILE A 259 -37.69 -55.29 22.36
CA ILE A 259 -38.90 -56.05 22.70
C ILE A 259 -38.68 -56.77 24.03
N ALA A 260 -37.54 -57.44 24.25
CA ALA A 260 -37.24 -58.15 25.49
C ALA A 260 -37.26 -57.24 26.73
N VAL A 261 -36.74 -56.01 26.65
CA VAL A 261 -36.78 -55.02 27.74
C VAL A 261 -38.20 -54.50 28.02
N ARG A 262 -39.12 -54.59 27.06
CA ARG A 262 -40.53 -54.16 27.21
C ARG A 262 -41.41 -55.20 27.93
N TRP A 263 -40.97 -56.46 28.04
CA TRP A 263 -41.74 -57.53 28.72
C TRP A 263 -41.24 -57.87 30.13
N THR A 264 -40.30 -57.09 30.68
CA THR A 264 -39.76 -57.26 32.05
C THR A 264 -40.25 -56.18 33.03
N TRP A 265 -41.52 -55.81 32.95
CA TRP A 265 -42.24 -55.02 33.97
C TRP A 265 -43.60 -55.63 34.25
#